data_AF-A0A0S7Y8L5-F1
#
_entry.id   AF-A0A0S7Y8L5-F1
#
_cell.length_a   1.000
_cell.length_b   1.000
_cell.length_c   1.000
_cell.angle_alpha   90.00
_cell.angle_beta   90.00
_cell.angle_gamma   90.00
#
_symmetry.space_group_name_H-M   'P 1'
#
loop_
_entity.id
_entity.type
_entity.pdbx_description
1 polymer ?
#
loop_
_entity_poly.entity_id
_entity_poly.type
_entity_poly.pdbx_seq_one_letter_code
_entity_poly.pdbx_strand_id
1 'polypeptide(L)'
;MLDTSGNLITTFGGYGNAESRGPDSPVIDPKTGKVRPRRPDDPKDFKSPFAEPEIAFAWLIGVGATDRYAYMSDSLNRRLLRAKQVYAAEATCAIE
;
A
#
# COMPACT_ATOMS: atom_id res chain seq x y z
N MET A 1 -7.18 11.78 -6.14
CA MET A 1 -8.41 11.59 -6.90
C MET A 1 -9.16 12.91 -6.89
N LEU A 2 -9.46 13.43 -8.07
CA LEU A 2 -10.23 14.66 -8.23
C LEU A 2 -11.62 14.31 -8.76
N ASP A 3 -12.62 15.09 -8.39
CA ASP A 3 -13.93 15.03 -9.06
C ASP A 3 -13.90 15.72 -10.43
N THR A 4 -15.03 15.72 -11.13
CA THR A 4 -15.18 16.38 -12.45
C THR A 4 -15.03 17.90 -12.41
N SER A 5 -15.17 18.51 -11.23
CA SER A 5 -14.99 19.94 -10.98
C SER A 5 -13.59 20.30 -10.51
N GLY A 6 -12.69 19.31 -10.40
CA GLY A 6 -11.31 19.49 -9.94
C GLY A 6 -11.14 19.52 -8.42
N ASN A 7 -12.19 19.26 -7.64
CA ASN A 7 -12.08 19.21 -6.18
C ASN A 7 -11.34 17.94 -5.76
N LEU A 8 -10.45 18.08 -4.77
CA LEU A 8 -9.75 16.94 -4.19
C LEU A 8 -10.72 16.09 -3.37
N ILE A 9 -10.96 14.85 -3.80
CA ILE A 9 -11.73 13.88 -3.03
C ILE A 9 -10.83 13.18 -2.02
N THR A 10 -9.68 12.65 -2.46
CA THR A 10 -8.75 11.92 -1.60
C THR A 10 -7.36 11.79 -2.24
N THR A 11 -6.36 11.46 -1.42
CA THR A 11 -5.03 11.01 -1.84
C THR A 11 -4.78 9.63 -1.25
N PHE A 12 -3.96 8.82 -1.92
CA PHE A 12 -3.58 7.51 -1.39
C PHE A 12 -2.15 7.16 -1.81
N GLY A 13 -1.55 6.31 -0.99
CA GLY A 13 -0.16 5.92 -1.11
C GLY A 13 0.83 7.04 -0.84
N GLY A 14 2.11 6.69 -0.91
CA GLY A 14 3.20 7.62 -0.68
C GLY A 14 4.53 7.10 -1.22
N TYR A 15 5.56 7.91 -1.00
CA TYR A 15 6.91 7.57 -1.40
C TYR A 15 7.41 6.33 -0.62
N GLY A 16 7.99 5.38 -1.34
CA GLY A 16 8.67 4.21 -0.78
C GLY A 16 10.00 3.96 -1.47
N ASN A 17 10.80 3.07 -0.88
CA ASN A 17 12.08 2.62 -1.40
C ASN A 17 12.05 1.12 -1.76
N ALA A 18 13.18 0.56 -2.20
CA ALA A 18 13.33 -0.86 -2.54
C ALA A 18 13.05 -1.81 -1.35
N GLU A 19 13.04 -1.28 -0.14
CA GLU A 19 12.77 -1.97 1.10
C GLU A 19 11.28 -1.91 1.49
N SER A 20 10.49 -1.02 0.88
CA SER A 20 9.07 -0.79 1.17
C SER A 20 8.17 -1.82 0.45
N ARG A 21 8.43 -3.11 0.70
CA ARG A 21 7.83 -4.26 0.02
C ARG A 21 6.55 -4.79 0.68
N GLY A 22 5.98 -4.06 1.65
CA GLY A 22 4.81 -4.48 2.40
C GLY A 22 5.15 -5.63 3.37
N PRO A 23 4.42 -6.76 3.36
CA PRO A 23 4.72 -7.90 4.23
C PRO A 23 6.16 -8.43 4.07
N ASP A 24 6.74 -8.32 2.87
CA ASP A 24 8.09 -8.80 2.56
C ASP A 24 9.20 -7.79 2.90
N SER A 25 8.83 -6.63 3.47
CA SER A 25 9.82 -5.63 3.88
C SER A 25 10.79 -6.22 4.93
N PRO A 26 12.07 -5.79 4.91
CA PRO A 26 13.05 -6.16 5.95
C PRO A 26 12.55 -5.87 7.36
N VAL A 27 12.98 -6.66 8.33
CA VAL A 27 12.60 -6.55 9.74
C VAL A 27 13.82 -6.30 10.62
N ILE A 28 13.57 -5.79 11.82
CA ILE A 28 14.63 -5.68 12.83
C ILE A 28 14.88 -7.06 13.44
N ASP A 29 16.14 -7.50 13.43
CA ASP A 29 16.55 -8.71 14.13
C ASP A 29 16.48 -8.48 15.66
N PRO A 30 15.67 -9.25 16.41
CA PRO A 30 15.55 -9.06 17.85
C PRO A 30 16.85 -9.36 18.61
N LYS A 31 17.78 -10.16 18.05
CA LYS A 31 19.05 -10.50 18.69
C LYS A 31 20.11 -9.43 18.48
N THR A 32 20.15 -8.82 17.29
CA THR A 32 21.24 -7.91 16.89
C THR A 32 20.81 -6.45 16.80
N GLY A 33 19.51 -6.16 16.79
CA GLY A 33 18.95 -4.83 16.59
C GLY A 33 19.13 -4.27 15.17
N LYS A 34 19.71 -5.05 14.25
CA LYS A 34 20.00 -4.61 12.88
C LYS A 34 18.87 -4.97 11.93
N VAL A 35 18.71 -4.18 10.88
CA VAL A 35 17.82 -4.49 9.76
C VAL A 35 18.35 -5.74 9.05
N ARG A 36 17.46 -6.70 8.78
CA ARG A 36 17.75 -7.89 7.99
C ARG A 36 16.57 -8.24 7.09
N PRO A 37 16.79 -8.99 5.99
CA PRO A 37 15.70 -9.55 5.23
C PRO A 37 14.75 -10.38 6.11
N ARG A 38 13.45 -10.32 5.81
CA ARG A 38 12.46 -11.20 6.41
C ARG A 38 12.72 -12.64 5.97
N ARG A 39 12.64 -13.57 6.92
CA ARG A 39 12.77 -15.01 6.71
C ARG A 39 11.38 -15.67 6.69
N PRO A 40 11.22 -16.84 6.05
CA PRO A 40 9.94 -17.53 5.99
C PRO A 40 9.36 -17.92 7.36
N ASP A 41 10.22 -18.12 8.36
CA ASP A 41 9.89 -18.49 9.74
C ASP A 41 9.66 -17.28 10.66
N ASP A 42 9.84 -16.05 10.18
CA ASP A 42 9.60 -14.86 10.99
C ASP A 42 8.11 -14.69 11.32
N PRO A 43 7.78 -14.33 12.57
CA PRO A 43 6.43 -13.92 12.92
C PRO A 43 5.90 -12.80 12.02
N LYS A 44 4.64 -12.93 11.59
CA LYS A 44 4.02 -11.98 10.64
C LYS A 44 3.88 -10.57 11.21
N ASP A 45 3.82 -10.45 12.54
CA ASP A 45 3.70 -9.21 13.30
C ASP A 45 5.03 -8.51 13.56
N PHE A 46 6.17 -9.10 13.14
CA PHE A 46 7.45 -8.39 13.18
C PHE A 46 7.34 -7.08 12.41
N LYS A 47 7.59 -5.98 13.14
CA LYS A 47 7.53 -4.64 12.57
C LYS A 47 8.72 -4.39 11.65
N SER A 48 8.41 -4.00 10.42
CA SER A 48 9.39 -3.44 9.49
C SER A 48 9.57 -1.95 9.80
N PRO A 49 10.80 -1.41 9.80
CA PRO A 49 11.01 0.04 9.84
C PRO A 49 10.54 0.74 8.54
N PHE A 50 10.20 -0.04 7.50
CA PHE A 50 9.68 0.40 6.21
C PHE A 50 8.19 0.04 6.04
N ALA A 51 7.46 -0.12 7.15
CA ALA A 51 6.03 -0.44 7.12
C ALA A 51 5.15 0.77 6.72
N GLU A 52 5.67 1.98 6.89
CA GLU A 52 4.99 3.22 6.51
C GLU A 52 5.63 3.83 5.25
N PRO A 53 4.83 4.40 4.32
CA PRO A 53 3.37 4.38 4.31
C PRO A 53 2.80 2.99 3.97
N GLU A 54 1.58 2.70 4.41
CA GLU A 54 0.89 1.42 4.14
C GLU A 54 0.92 1.01 2.65
N ILE A 55 0.68 1.99 1.76
CA ILE A 55 0.81 1.82 0.31
C ILE A 55 2.01 2.66 -0.17
N ALA A 56 3.21 2.09 -0.07
CA ALA A 56 4.42 2.73 -0.58
C ALA A 56 4.72 2.33 -2.03
N PHE A 57 5.20 3.26 -2.85
CA PHE A 57 5.67 2.96 -4.21
C PHE A 57 7.14 3.27 -4.37
N ALA A 58 7.90 2.32 -4.92
CA ALA A 58 9.29 2.49 -5.30
C ALA A 58 9.37 2.40 -6.83
N TRP A 59 9.28 3.56 -7.48
CA TRP A 59 9.21 3.68 -8.94
C TRP A 59 7.91 3.10 -9.53
N LEU A 60 6.82 3.82 -9.28
CA LEU A 60 5.51 3.58 -9.90
C LEU A 60 5.57 3.92 -11.39
N ILE A 61 5.43 2.90 -12.26
CA ILE A 61 5.54 3.08 -13.72
C ILE A 61 4.20 3.02 -14.45
N GLY A 62 3.13 2.60 -13.79
CA GLY A 62 1.83 2.47 -14.43
C GLY A 62 0.70 2.36 -13.42
N VAL A 63 -0.43 2.97 -13.77
CA VAL A 63 -1.67 2.92 -13.01
C VAL A 63 -2.83 2.61 -13.96
N GLY A 64 -3.62 1.59 -13.64
CA GLY A 64 -4.90 1.32 -14.26
C GLY A 64 -6.01 1.40 -13.21
N ALA A 65 -7.12 2.04 -13.52
CA ALA A 65 -8.24 2.17 -12.60
C ALA A 65 -9.53 1.63 -13.22
N THR A 66 -10.34 0.97 -12.40
CA THR A 66 -11.73 0.61 -12.70
C THR A 66 -12.66 1.30 -11.70
N ASP A 67 -13.96 1.04 -11.83
CA ASP A 67 -15.00 1.39 -10.86
C ASP A 67 -14.68 1.01 -9.39
N ARG A 68 -14.01 -0.12 -9.18
CA ARG A 68 -13.81 -0.74 -7.85
C ARG A 68 -12.36 -0.88 -7.44
N TYR A 69 -11.41 -0.78 -8.37
CA TYR A 69 -10.01 -1.06 -8.06
C TYR A 69 -9.05 -0.10 -8.76
N ALA A 70 -7.93 0.18 -8.08
CA ALA A 70 -6.74 0.72 -8.71
C ALA A 70 -5.67 -0.38 -8.77
N TYR A 71 -4.99 -0.51 -9.90
CA TYR A 71 -3.90 -1.43 -10.17
C TYR A 71 -2.64 -0.62 -10.43
N MET A 72 -1.58 -0.87 -9.67
CA MET A 72 -0.39 -0.01 -9.62
C MET A 72 0.87 -0.87 -9.77
N SER A 73 1.66 -0.60 -10.81
CA SER A 73 2.90 -1.32 -11.11
C SER A 73 4.09 -0.67 -10.40
N ASP A 74 4.60 -1.36 -9.38
CA ASP A 74 5.70 -0.90 -8.52
C ASP A 74 6.98 -1.67 -8.90
N SER A 75 7.72 -1.09 -9.84
CA SER A 75 8.71 -1.83 -10.62
C SER A 75 9.98 -2.18 -9.84
N LEU A 76 10.45 -1.30 -8.95
CA LEU A 76 11.64 -1.55 -8.14
C LEU A 76 11.38 -2.67 -7.12
N ASN A 77 10.17 -2.70 -6.56
CA ASN A 77 9.72 -3.74 -5.65
C ASN A 77 9.22 -5.01 -6.35
N ARG A 78 9.21 -5.02 -7.70
CA ARG A 78 8.80 -6.16 -8.54
C ARG A 78 7.42 -6.71 -8.16
N ARG A 79 6.44 -5.81 -7.95
CA ARG A 79 5.07 -6.18 -7.57
C ARG A 79 4.02 -5.40 -8.35
N LEU A 80 2.82 -5.99 -8.41
CA LEU A 80 1.59 -5.31 -8.82
C LEU A 80 0.69 -5.17 -7.60
N LEU A 81 0.37 -3.95 -7.21
CA LEU A 81 -0.56 -3.66 -6.12
C LEU A 81 -1.98 -3.51 -6.68
N ARG A 82 -2.96 -4.02 -5.94
CA ARG A 82 -4.39 -3.80 -6.21
C ARG A 82 -5.04 -3.19 -4.97
N ALA A 83 -5.47 -1.94 -5.06
CA ALA A 83 -6.23 -1.26 -4.00
C ALA A 83 -7.72 -1.30 -4.33
N LYS A 84 -8.57 -1.65 -3.36
CA LYS A 84 -10.03 -1.57 -3.50
C LYS A 84 -10.49 -0.15 -3.18
N GLN A 85 -11.30 0.41 -4.07
CA GLN A 85 -12.01 1.66 -3.83
C GLN A 85 -13.28 1.36 -3.05
N VAL A 86 -13.53 2.13 -2.00
CA VAL A 86 -14.73 2.05 -1.18
C VAL A 86 -15.32 3.43 -1.00
N TYR A 87 -16.62 3.51 -0.75
CA TYR A 87 -17.25 4.79 -0.45
C TYR A 87 -16.77 5.31 0.89
N ALA A 88 -16.52 6.61 0.97
CA ALA A 88 -16.12 7.26 2.22
C ALA A 88 -17.24 7.24 3.27
N ALA A 89 -18.50 7.19 2.82
CA ALA A 89 -19.68 7.04 3.65
C ALA A 89 -20.74 6.26 2.88
N GLU A 90 -21.48 5.40 3.58
CA GLU A 90 -22.62 4.66 3.06
C GLU A 90 -23.84 4.94 3.94
N ALA A 91 -25.01 5.12 3.32
CA ALA A 91 -26.29 5.28 4.02
C ALA A 91 -27.29 4.29 3.44
N THR A 92 -28.11 3.70 4.31
CA THR A 92 -29.19 2.77 3.92
C THR A 92 -30.51 3.33 4.43
N CYS A 93 -31.58 3.25 3.63
CA CYS A 93 -32.94 3.55 4.07
C CYS A 93 -33.86 2.34 3.81
N ALA A 94 -34.92 2.23 4.61
CA ALA A 94 -35.98 1.28 4.35
C ALA A 94 -36.83 1.77 3.16
N ILE A 95 -37.31 0.83 2.35
CA ILE A 95 -38.26 1.10 1.27
C ILE A 95 -39.67 0.96 1.88
N GLU A 96 -40.52 1.98 1.71
CA GLU A 96 -41.95 1.96 2.07
C GLU A 96 -42.83 1.40 0.96
#